data_AF-U5LEW1-F1
#
_entry.id   AF-U5LEW1-F1
#
_cell.length_a   1.000
_cell.length_b   1.000
_cell.length_c   1.000
_cell.angle_alpha   90.00
_cell.angle_beta   90.00
_cell.angle_gamma   90.00
#
_symmetry.space_group_name_H-M   'P 1'
#
loop_
_entity.id
_entity.type
_entity.pdbx_description
1 polymer ?
#
loop_
_entity_poly.entity_id
_entity_poly.type
_entity_poly.pdbx_seq_one_letter_code
_entity_poly.pdbx_strand_id
1 'polypeptide(L)' 'MERKDIYKETEELMEQYCKGCFLHKYHKEEKGKRFAHRFCITQCTIGEKIKKCGSRLS' A
#
# COMPACT_ATOMS: atom_id res chain seq x y z
N MET A 1 18.48 10.90 0.64
CA MET A 1 17.76 9.89 -0.18
C MET A 1 17.40 10.55 -1.47
N GLU A 2 17.76 9.92 -2.58
CA GLU A 2 17.32 10.39 -3.89
C GLU A 2 15.88 9.91 -4.12
N ARG A 3 15.13 10.59 -4.99
CA ARG A 3 13.74 10.19 -5.32
C ARG A 3 13.65 8.71 -5.76
N LYS A 4 14.70 8.21 -6.42
CA LYS A 4 14.82 6.80 -6.83
C LYS A 4 14.75 5.82 -5.67
N ASP A 5 15.40 6.11 -4.54
CA ASP A 5 15.40 5.22 -3.37
C ASP A 5 14.00 5.08 -2.78
N ILE A 6 13.25 6.18 -2.74
CA ILE A 6 11.88 6.21 -2.21
C ILE A 6 10.93 5.40 -3.10
N TYR A 7 11.08 5.51 -4.43
CA TYR A 7 10.32 4.68 -5.36
C TYR A 7 10.66 3.19 -5.19
N LYS A 8 11.94 2.86 -5.08
CA LYS A 8 12.39 1.48 -4.90
C LYS A 8 11.85 0.87 -3.61
N GLU A 9 11.96 1.56 -2.49
CA GLU A 9 11.40 1.12 -1.20
C GLU A 9 9.89 0.90 -1.27
N THR A 10 9.17 1.79 -1.96
CA THR A 10 7.73 1.66 -2.17
C THR A 10 7.40 0.42 -3.02
N GLU A 11 8.15 0.19 -4.09
CA GLU A 11 7.95 -0.95 -4.99
C GLU A 11 8.21 -2.28 -4.26
N GLU A 12 9.30 -2.34 -3.48
CA GLU A 12 9.63 -3.51 -2.66
C GLU A 12 8.54 -3.82 -1.63
N LEU A 13 8.01 -2.81 -0.94
CA LEU A 13 6.88 -2.99 -0.01
C LEU A 13 5.62 -3.50 -0.72
N MET A 14 5.33 -2.97 -1.92
CA MET A 14 4.18 -3.41 -2.70
C MET A 14 4.34 -4.85 -3.21
N GLU A 15 5.53 -5.20 -3.67
CA GLU A 15 5.81 -6.52 -4.22
C GLU A 15 5.87 -7.60 -3.13
N GLN A 16 6.43 -7.30 -1.96
CA GLN A 16 6.51 -8.25 -0.86
C GLN A 16 5.19 -8.43 -0.10
N TYR A 17 4.44 -7.35 0.13
CA TYR A 17 3.28 -7.38 1.04
C TYR A 17 1.94 -7.11 0.37
N CYS A 18 1.90 -6.29 -0.69
CA CYS A 18 0.65 -5.94 -1.37
C CYS A 18 0.31 -6.90 -2.52
N LYS A 19 1.31 -7.54 -3.14
CA LYS A 19 1.13 -8.51 -4.22
C LYS A 19 0.41 -9.75 -3.70
N GLY A 20 -0.79 -10.00 -4.22
CA GLY A 20 -1.62 -11.11 -3.75
C GLY A 20 -2.17 -10.94 -2.32
N CYS A 21 -2.21 -9.71 -1.79
CA CYS A 21 -2.64 -9.44 -0.41
C CYS A 21 -4.02 -10.05 -0.10
N PHE A 22 -4.04 -11.01 0.84
CA PHE A 22 -5.25 -11.70 1.28
C PHE A 22 -6.30 -10.73 1.80
N LEU A 23 -5.92 -9.78 2.66
CA LEU A 23 -6.86 -8.78 3.21
C LEU A 23 -7.50 -7.93 2.12
N HIS A 24 -6.72 -7.50 1.11
CA HIS A 24 -7.28 -6.77 -0.01
C HIS A 24 -8.30 -7.65 -0.75
N LYS A 25 -7.95 -8.91 -1.04
CA LYS A 25 -8.85 -9.83 -1.75
C LYS A 25 -10.14 -10.06 -0.96
N TYR A 26 -10.02 -10.43 0.31
CA TYR A 26 -11.13 -10.63 1.23
C TYR A 26 -12.05 -9.39 1.31
N HIS A 27 -11.48 -8.21 1.55
CA HIS A 27 -12.26 -6.98 1.60
C HIS A 27 -12.89 -6.59 0.27
N LYS A 28 -12.27 -6.96 -0.86
CA LYS A 28 -12.83 -6.71 -2.19
C LYS A 28 -14.05 -7.61 -2.43
N GLU A 29 -14.01 -8.86 -2.01
CA GLU A 29 -15.12 -9.81 -2.14
C GLU A 29 -16.27 -9.46 -1.18
N GLU A 30 -15.96 -9.16 0.09
CA GLU A 30 -16.99 -8.91 1.12
C GLU A 30 -17.60 -7.51 1.06
N LYS A 31 -16.79 -6.48 0.76
CA LYS A 31 -17.17 -5.05 0.92
C LYS A 31 -16.93 -4.23 -0.34
N GLY A 32 -16.47 -4.86 -1.41
CA GLY A 32 -16.19 -4.22 -2.69
C GLY A 32 -14.83 -3.52 -2.78
N LYS A 33 -14.46 -3.17 -4.02
CA LYS A 33 -13.14 -2.59 -4.36
C LYS A 33 -12.85 -1.29 -3.60
N ARG A 34 -13.86 -0.42 -3.43
CA ARG A 34 -13.69 0.88 -2.76
C ARG A 34 -13.31 0.71 -1.29
N PHE A 35 -13.96 -0.20 -0.58
CA PHE A 35 -13.63 -0.48 0.81
C PHE A 35 -12.23 -1.08 0.93
N ALA A 36 -11.88 -2.06 0.09
CA ALA A 36 -10.57 -2.68 0.10
C ALA A 36 -9.43 -1.67 -0.08
N HIS A 37 -9.52 -0.79 -1.09
CA HIS A 37 -8.54 0.28 -1.28
C HIS A 37 -8.48 1.26 -0.10
N ARG A 38 -9.64 1.66 0.43
CA ARG A 38 -9.69 2.56 1.59
C ARG A 38 -9.00 1.94 2.79
N PHE A 39 -9.29 0.67 3.08
CA PHE A 39 -8.64 -0.09 4.15
C PHE A 39 -7.12 -0.12 3.96
N CYS A 40 -6.64 -0.41 2.75
CA CYS A 40 -5.20 -0.39 2.46
C CYS A 40 -4.56 0.97 2.76
N ILE A 41 -5.22 2.08 2.47
CA ILE A 41 -4.65 3.43 2.64
C ILE A 41 -4.79 3.95 4.08
N THR A 42 -5.83 3.54 4.81
CA THR A 42 -6.18 4.13 6.12
C THR A 42 -5.95 3.21 7.31
N GLN A 43 -5.89 1.89 7.11
CA GLN A 43 -5.84 0.91 8.21
C GLN A 43 -4.72 -0.13 8.03
N CYS A 44 -4.24 -0.38 6.82
CA CYS A 44 -3.10 -1.26 6.60
C CYS A 44 -1.80 -0.56 6.99
N THR A 45 -1.02 -1.18 7.88
CA THR A 45 0.30 -0.67 8.32
C THR A 45 1.28 -0.52 7.16
N ILE A 46 1.23 -1.42 6.17
CA ILE A 46 2.06 -1.33 4.95
C ILE A 46 1.60 -0.16 4.09
N GLY A 47 0.30 0.06 3.94
CA GLY A 47 -0.19 1.20 3.17
C GLY A 47 0.08 2.54 3.85
N GLU A 48 0.12 2.59 5.18
CA GLU A 48 0.60 3.77 5.91
C GLU A 48 2.09 4.02 5.64
N LYS A 49 2.93 2.97 5.61
CA LYS A 49 4.36 3.10 5.23
C LYS A 49 4.51 3.64 3.81
N ILE A 50 3.80 3.08 2.83
CA ILE A 50 3.80 3.55 1.44
C ILE A 50 3.38 5.02 1.35
N LYS A 51 2.34 5.42 2.11
CA LYS A 51 1.90 6.82 2.18
C LYS A 51 2.99 7.74 2.75
N LYS A 52 3.70 7.30 3.80
CA LYS A 52 4.82 8.04 4.39
C LYS A 52 5.99 8.18 3.41
N CYS A 53 6.29 7.14 2.62
CA CYS A 53 7.27 7.21 1.53
C CYS A 53 6.83 8.27 0.49
N GLY A 54 5.57 8.25 0.07
CA GLY A 54 5.00 9.24 -0.85
C GLY A 54 5.06 10.68 -0.34
N SER A 55 4.80 10.91 0.95
CA SER A 55 4.89 12.25 1.56
C SER A 55 6.29 12.83 1.55
N ARG A 56 7.34 12.01 1.44
CA ARG A 56 8.74 12.46 1.31
C ARG A 56 9.11 12.91 -0.10
N LEU A 57 8.23 12.69 -1.08
CA LEU A 57 8.41 13.12 -2.48
C LEU A 57 7.76 14.47 -2.79
N SER A 58 6.96 15.02 -1.85
CA SER A 58 6.30 16.33 -1.96
C SER A 58 7.24 17.49 -1.66
#